data_AF-A0A4W3IT02-F1
#
_entry.id   AF-A0A4W3IT02-F1
#
_cell.length_a   1.000
_cell.length_b   1.000
_cell.length_c   1.000
_cell.angle_alpha   90.00
_cell.angle_beta   90.00
_cell.angle_gamma   90.00
#
_symmetry.space_group_name_H-M   'P 1'
#
loop_
_entity.id
_entity.type
_entity.pdbx_description
1 polymer ?
#
loop_
_entity_poly.entity_id
_entity_poly.type
_entity_poly.pdbx_seq_one_letter_code
_entity_poly.pdbx_strand_id
1 'polypeptide(L)'
;MDRGGGGRSFFPCSSSQQRLTYEMLSNLALVLIDGTVFEIVQGLLEIQHLTEKNLYNQRLKLHSEHRALKQELLRKHKESLQGCKSHNLAVLRAAQQRELEALEQRVKHEQKMMDEKIVLELDQKVIDQQNTLEKAGVPGFYITTNPKELTLQMNLLDLILKMQQRSAQSGNR
;
A
#
# COMPACT_ATOMS: atom_id res chain seq x y z
N MET A 1 27.10 -9.21 -15.92
CA MET A 1 27.09 -10.20 -14.83
C MET A 1 26.62 -9.52 -13.56
N ASP A 2 25.44 -9.95 -13.11
CA ASP A 2 24.94 -9.97 -11.73
C ASP A 2 24.95 -8.68 -10.86
N ARG A 3 23.76 -8.16 -10.50
CA ARG A 3 22.96 -8.67 -9.38
C ARG A 3 21.56 -8.06 -9.35
N GLY A 4 20.56 -8.94 -9.31
CA GLY A 4 19.17 -8.61 -9.07
C GLY A 4 18.93 -8.11 -7.65
N GLY A 5 18.15 -7.04 -7.53
CA GLY A 5 17.58 -6.58 -6.27
C GLY A 5 16.15 -7.09 -6.15
N GLY A 6 15.96 -8.16 -5.39
CA GLY A 6 14.65 -8.71 -5.08
C GLY A 6 13.76 -7.70 -4.36
N GLY A 7 12.54 -7.53 -4.87
CA GLY A 7 11.46 -6.88 -4.15
C GLY A 7 11.18 -7.67 -2.88
N ARG A 8 11.40 -7.04 -1.73
CA ARG A 8 11.03 -7.61 -0.43
C ARG A 8 9.52 -7.59 -0.34
N SER A 9 8.91 -8.77 -0.43
CA SER A 9 7.54 -9.02 0.02
C SER A 9 7.43 -8.62 1.49
N PHE A 10 6.67 -7.56 1.75
CA PHE A 10 6.42 -7.04 3.09
C PHE A 10 5.25 -7.81 3.70
N PHE A 11 5.47 -9.08 4.09
CA PHE A 11 4.43 -9.84 4.80
C PHE A 11 5.02 -10.62 5.98
N PRO A 12 4.52 -10.41 7.21
CA PRO A 12 5.00 -11.13 8.39
C PRO A 12 4.52 -12.58 8.33
N CYS A 13 5.47 -13.52 8.20
CA CYS A 13 5.20 -14.94 8.34
C CYS A 13 4.88 -15.24 9.81
N SER A 14 3.61 -15.52 10.12
CA SER A 14 3.22 -16.21 11.35
C SER A 14 2.84 -17.64 10.99
N SER A 15 3.66 -18.59 11.45
CA SER A 15 3.50 -20.02 11.25
C SER A 15 2.25 -20.54 11.97
N SER A 16 1.11 -20.47 11.30
CA SER A 16 -0.10 -21.19 11.69
C SER A 16 -0.33 -22.31 10.67
N GLN A 17 0.10 -23.53 10.99
CA GLN A 17 -0.30 -24.72 10.21
C GLN A 17 -1.76 -25.04 10.54
N GLN A 18 -2.70 -24.36 9.87
CA GLN A 18 -4.08 -24.82 9.84
C GLN A 18 -4.17 -25.99 8.85
N ARG A 19 -4.61 -27.15 9.35
CA ARG A 19 -4.81 -28.34 8.55
C ARG A 19 -6.05 -28.13 7.68
N LEU A 20 -5.85 -27.98 6.37
CA LEU A 20 -6.96 -27.93 5.42
C LEU A 20 -7.65 -29.29 5.37
N THR A 21 -8.98 -29.29 5.40
CA THR A 21 -9.78 -30.50 5.22
C THR A 21 -9.67 -30.99 3.78
N TYR A 22 -9.75 -32.32 3.57
CA TYR A 22 -9.74 -32.91 2.23
C TYR A 22 -10.86 -32.35 1.33
N GLU A 23 -12.05 -32.15 1.90
CA GLU A 23 -13.20 -31.57 1.20
C GLU A 23 -12.89 -30.19 0.59
N MET A 24 -12.29 -29.31 1.40
CA MET A 24 -11.83 -27.99 0.95
C MET A 24 -10.83 -28.07 -0.20
N LEU A 25 -9.83 -28.96 -0.09
CA LEU A 25 -8.82 -29.14 -1.13
C LEU A 25 -9.43 -29.69 -2.42
N SER A 26 -10.39 -30.62 -2.32
CA SER A 26 -11.12 -31.18 -3.45
C SER A 26 -11.97 -30.11 -4.15
N ASN A 27 -12.72 -29.32 -3.38
CA ASN A 27 -13.53 -28.22 -3.93
C ASN A 27 -12.65 -27.14 -4.57
N LEU A 28 -11.51 -26.81 -3.95
CA LEU A 28 -10.57 -25.85 -4.51
C LEU A 28 -9.96 -26.38 -5.82
N ALA A 29 -9.59 -27.66 -5.88
CA ALA A 29 -9.08 -28.25 -7.11
C ALA A 29 -10.10 -28.16 -8.25
N LEU A 30 -11.39 -28.41 -7.98
CA LEU A 30 -12.46 -28.34 -8.98
C LEU A 30 -12.60 -26.95 -9.60
N VAL A 31 -12.66 -25.89 -8.77
CA VAL A 31 -12.83 -24.52 -9.29
C VAL A 31 -11.60 -23.98 -10.03
N LEU A 32 -10.43 -24.62 -9.86
CA LEU A 32 -9.19 -24.22 -10.54
C LEU A 32 -9.02 -24.90 -11.92
N ILE A 33 -9.87 -25.87 -12.29
CA ILE A 33 -9.70 -26.67 -13.52
C ILE A 33 -9.88 -25.83 -14.77
N ASP A 34 -10.90 -24.97 -14.82
CA ASP A 34 -11.22 -24.19 -16.02
C ASP A 34 -10.29 -22.97 -16.23
N GLY A 35 -9.51 -22.62 -15.22
CA GLY A 35 -8.53 -21.54 -15.25
C GLY A 35 -9.08 -20.13 -15.02
N THR A 36 -10.40 -19.94 -14.96
CA THR A 36 -11.06 -18.64 -14.73
C THR A 36 -10.60 -18.00 -13.43
N VAL A 37 -10.45 -18.80 -12.37
CA VAL A 37 -9.96 -18.31 -11.07
C VAL A 37 -8.54 -17.75 -11.17
N PHE A 38 -7.68 -18.30 -12.01
CA PHE A 38 -6.34 -17.76 -12.22
C PHE A 38 -6.37 -16.40 -12.92
N GLU A 39 -7.27 -16.21 -13.90
CA GLU A 39 -7.47 -14.92 -14.56
C GLU A 39 -8.01 -13.87 -13.58
N ILE A 40 -8.97 -14.25 -12.74
CA ILE A 40 -9.52 -13.36 -11.69
C ILE A 40 -8.41 -12.94 -10.72
N VAL A 41 -7.64 -13.89 -10.21
CA VAL A 41 -6.53 -13.61 -9.27
C VAL A 41 -5.47 -12.72 -9.93
N GLN A 42 -5.15 -12.95 -11.20
CA GLN A 42 -4.23 -12.11 -11.96
C GLN A 42 -4.75 -10.68 -12.12
N GLY A 43 -6.03 -10.50 -12.47
CA GLY A 43 -6.67 -9.19 -12.56
C GLY A 43 -6.68 -8.46 -11.22
N LEU A 44 -6.97 -9.16 -10.11
CA LEU A 44 -6.91 -8.60 -8.75
C LEU A 44 -5.49 -8.15 -8.38
N LEU A 45 -4.47 -8.90 -8.79
CA LEU A 45 -3.06 -8.55 -8.56
C LEU A 45 -2.64 -7.30 -9.33
N GLU A 46 -3.09 -7.15 -10.57
CA GLU A 46 -2.84 -5.95 -11.38
C GLU A 46 -3.52 -4.71 -10.78
N ILE A 47 -4.78 -4.85 -10.36
CA ILE A 47 -5.53 -3.78 -9.69
C ILE A 47 -4.83 -3.38 -8.39
N GLN A 48 -4.34 -4.35 -7.60
CA GLN A 48 -3.58 -4.10 -6.38
C GLN A 48 -2.31 -3.29 -6.68
N HIS A 49 -1.46 -3.77 -7.61
CA HIS A 49 -0.22 -3.08 -7.96
C HIS A 49 -0.47 -1.66 -8.47
N LEU A 50 -1.49 -1.45 -9.30
CA LEU A 50 -1.85 -0.13 -9.79
C LEU A 50 -2.29 0.80 -8.64
N THR A 51 -3.10 0.28 -7.72
CA THR A 51 -3.57 1.02 -6.54
C THR A 51 -2.40 1.42 -5.64
N GLU A 52 -1.53 0.48 -5.28
CA GLU A 52 -0.35 0.73 -4.45
C GLU A 52 0.57 1.76 -5.10
N LYS A 53 0.83 1.63 -6.41
CA LYS A 53 1.65 2.59 -7.16
C LYS A 53 1.03 4.00 -7.14
N ASN A 54 -0.29 4.10 -7.30
CA ASN A 54 -1.00 5.38 -7.27
C ASN A 54 -0.92 6.03 -5.88
N LEU A 55 -1.17 5.27 -4.81
CA LEU A 55 -1.07 5.75 -3.43
C LEU A 55 0.35 6.21 -3.08
N TYR A 56 1.35 5.43 -3.48
CA TYR A 56 2.76 5.79 -3.32
C TYR A 56 3.10 7.10 -4.03
N ASN A 57 2.67 7.26 -5.28
CA ASN A 57 2.89 8.48 -6.06
C ASN A 57 2.19 9.70 -5.45
N GLN A 58 0.96 9.53 -4.93
CA GLN A 58 0.26 10.60 -4.20
C GLN A 58 1.04 11.05 -2.96
N ARG A 59 1.54 10.09 -2.17
CA ARG A 59 2.36 10.37 -0.98
C ARG A 59 3.66 11.10 -1.34
N LEU A 60 4.34 10.66 -2.40
CA LEU A 60 5.56 11.32 -2.90
C LEU A 60 5.29 12.75 -3.36
N LYS A 61 4.18 12.96 -4.09
CA LYS A 61 3.78 14.29 -4.57
C LYS A 61 3.55 15.23 -3.39
N LEU A 62 2.79 14.81 -2.38
CA LEU A 62 2.56 15.59 -1.16
C LEU A 62 3.89 15.98 -0.48
N HIS A 63 4.81 15.03 -0.32
CA HIS A 63 6.12 15.31 0.26
C HIS A 63 6.95 16.29 -0.60
N SER A 64 6.84 16.21 -1.92
CA SER A 64 7.52 17.16 -2.81
C SER A 64 6.97 18.59 -2.67
N GLU A 65 5.65 18.72 -2.54
CA GLU A 65 4.96 19.99 -2.32
C GLU A 65 5.34 20.60 -0.97
N HIS A 66 5.39 19.80 0.10
CA HIS A 66 5.85 20.25 1.42
C HIS A 66 7.29 20.78 1.40
N ARG A 67 8.19 20.08 0.68
CA ARG A 67 9.57 20.55 0.52
C ARG A 67 9.64 21.88 -0.23
N ALA A 68 8.88 22.02 -1.32
CA ALA A 68 8.81 23.26 -2.08
C ALA A 68 8.24 24.42 -1.25
N LEU A 69 7.18 24.17 -0.47
CA LEU A 69 6.59 25.16 0.44
C LEU A 69 7.58 25.64 1.50
N LYS A 70 8.33 24.72 2.13
CA LYS A 70 9.36 25.07 3.12
C LYS A 70 10.50 25.87 2.50
N GLN A 71 10.98 25.48 1.31
CA GLN A 71 12.01 26.23 0.60
C GLN A 71 11.55 27.65 0.25
N GLU A 72 10.32 27.79 -0.25
CA GLU A 72 9.75 29.08 -0.60
C GLU A 72 9.55 29.99 0.62
N LEU A 73 9.09 29.43 1.75
CA LEU A 73 8.97 30.17 3.00
C LEU A 73 10.34 30.70 3.46
N LEU A 74 11.37 29.84 3.48
CA LEU A 74 12.73 30.22 3.87
C LEU A 74 13.32 31.28 2.94
N ARG A 75 13.03 31.19 1.63
CA ARG A 75 13.43 32.21 0.64
C ARG A 75 12.82 33.57 1.00
N LYS A 76 11.50 33.63 1.24
CA LYS A 76 10.80 34.87 1.65
C LYS A 76 11.33 35.42 2.97
N HIS A 77 11.64 34.56 3.94
CA HIS A 77 12.21 34.96 5.22
C HIS A 77 13.58 35.62 5.04
N LYS A 78 14.44 35.05 4.18
CA LYS A 78 15.76 35.62 3.85
C LYS A 78 15.64 36.98 3.16
N GLU A 79 14.74 37.13 2.20
CA GLU A 79 14.50 38.40 1.49
C GLU A 79 13.98 39.49 2.43
N SER A 80 13.06 39.13 3.33
CA SER A 80 12.51 40.06 4.32
C SER A 80 13.56 40.55 5.32
N LEU A 81 14.56 39.72 5.64
CA LEU A 81 15.67 40.10 6.52
C LEU A 81 16.66 41.06 5.84
N GLN A 82 16.84 40.96 4.52
CA GLN A 82 17.77 41.82 3.77
C GLN A 82 17.26 43.27 3.65
N GLY A 83 15.95 43.52 3.75
CA GLY A 83 15.34 44.85 3.64
C GLY A 83 15.04 45.56 4.97
N CYS A 84 15.32 44.96 6.13
CA CYS A 84 14.81 45.44 7.42
C CYS A 84 15.83 46.26 8.24
N LYS A 85 15.39 47.34 8.92
CA LYS A 85 16.20 48.15 9.85
C LYS A 85 16.28 47.49 11.25
N SER A 86 17.37 47.75 12.00
CA SER A 86 17.74 47.00 13.22
C SER A 86 16.65 46.92 14.30
N HIS A 87 15.82 47.95 14.49
CA HIS A 87 14.82 48.00 15.56
C HIS A 87 13.60 47.07 15.34
N ASN A 88 13.37 46.59 14.12
CA ASN A 88 12.26 45.67 13.79
C ASN A 88 12.67 44.19 13.69
N LEU A 89 13.97 43.91 13.82
CA LEU A 89 14.54 42.60 13.50
C LEU A 89 14.06 41.49 14.46
N ALA A 90 13.92 41.81 15.76
CA ALA A 90 13.50 40.84 16.77
C ALA A 90 12.04 40.39 16.57
N VAL A 91 11.14 41.34 16.33
CA VAL A 91 9.73 41.07 16.07
C VAL A 91 9.56 40.30 14.75
N LEU A 92 10.31 40.67 13.71
CA LEU A 92 10.31 39.96 12.44
C LEU A 92 10.77 38.51 12.60
N ARG A 93 11.88 38.26 13.30
CA ARG A 93 12.37 36.89 13.56
C ARG A 93 11.36 36.06 14.35
N ALA A 94 10.72 36.65 15.35
CA ALA A 94 9.66 35.97 16.11
C ALA A 94 8.45 35.62 15.23
N ALA A 95 8.07 36.50 14.30
CA ALA A 95 7.02 36.21 13.32
C ALA A 95 7.42 35.07 12.36
N GLN A 96 8.64 35.12 11.81
CA GLN A 96 9.19 34.08 10.94
C GLN A 96 9.24 32.71 11.62
N GLN A 97 9.66 32.67 12.89
CA GLN A 97 9.71 31.44 13.68
C GLN A 97 8.30 30.85 13.86
N ARG A 98 7.30 31.68 14.20
CA ARG A 98 5.91 31.23 14.30
C ARG A 98 5.35 30.71 12.98
N GLU A 99 5.68 31.35 11.87
CA GLU A 99 5.28 30.88 10.54
C GLU A 99 5.90 29.51 10.20
N LEU A 100 7.16 29.31 10.54
CA LEU A 100 7.83 28.02 10.32
C LEU A 100 7.21 26.92 11.18
N GLU A 101 6.95 27.19 12.45
CA GLU A 101 6.27 26.25 13.36
C GLU A 101 4.85 25.91 12.86
N ALA A 102 4.09 26.92 12.42
CA ALA A 102 2.76 26.70 11.85
C ALA A 102 2.81 25.83 10.58
N LEU A 103 3.80 26.07 9.70
CA LEU A 103 4.01 25.24 8.51
C LEU A 103 4.38 23.81 8.89
N GLU A 104 5.25 23.61 9.88
CA GLU A 104 5.66 22.27 10.33
C GLU A 104 4.50 21.48 10.94
N GLN A 105 3.65 22.14 11.74
CA GLN A 105 2.43 21.50 12.25
C GLN A 105 1.47 21.12 11.13
N ARG A 106 1.27 22.01 10.16
CA ARG A 106 0.42 21.74 8.99
C ARG A 106 0.95 20.56 8.16
N VAL A 107 2.24 20.55 7.84
CA VAL A 107 2.90 19.45 7.11
C VAL A 107 2.72 18.12 7.83
N LYS A 108 2.97 18.09 9.14
CA LYS A 108 2.79 16.89 9.97
C LYS A 108 1.34 16.41 9.96
N HIS A 109 0.38 17.32 10.06
CA HIS A 109 -1.04 16.97 10.02
C HIS A 109 -1.45 16.41 8.65
N GLU A 110 -1.09 17.08 7.56
CA GLU A 110 -1.38 16.62 6.19
C GLU A 110 -0.74 15.25 5.90
N GLN A 111 0.49 15.02 6.37
CA GLN A 111 1.15 13.72 6.24
C GLN A 111 0.43 12.62 7.02
N LYS A 112 -0.01 12.91 8.25
CA LYS A 112 -0.79 11.97 9.05
C LYS A 112 -2.12 11.60 8.35
N MET A 113 -2.85 12.60 7.85
CA MET A 113 -4.11 12.38 7.14
C MET A 113 -3.92 11.54 5.87
N MET A 114 -2.82 11.77 5.13
CA MET A 114 -2.47 10.95 3.97
C MET A 114 -2.17 9.50 4.36
N ASP A 115 -1.39 9.28 5.42
CA ASP A 115 -1.02 7.94 5.86
C ASP A 115 -2.26 7.16 6.37
N GLU A 116 -3.16 7.82 7.11
CA GLU A 116 -4.44 7.23 7.54
C GLU A 116 -5.32 6.87 6.33
N LYS A 117 -5.41 7.76 5.34
CA LYS A 117 -6.14 7.52 4.10
C LYS A 117 -5.58 6.31 3.34
N ILE A 118 -4.25 6.18 3.24
CA ILE A 118 -3.60 5.05 2.56
C ILE A 118 -3.98 3.73 3.24
N VAL A 119 -3.93 3.66 4.57
CA VAL A 119 -4.32 2.44 5.31
C VAL A 119 -5.77 2.07 5.02
N LEU A 120 -6.69 3.03 5.11
CA LEU A 120 -8.11 2.78 4.85
C LEU A 120 -8.38 2.31 3.41
N GLU A 121 -7.70 2.90 2.43
CA GLU A 121 -7.83 2.45 1.03
C GLU A 121 -7.28 1.03 0.82
N LEU A 122 -6.17 0.68 1.47
CA LEU A 122 -5.61 -0.68 1.41
C LEU A 122 -6.52 -1.70 2.10
N ASP A 123 -7.07 -1.37 3.27
CA ASP A 123 -8.03 -2.22 3.98
C ASP A 123 -9.29 -2.46 3.13
N GLN A 124 -9.80 -1.41 2.48
CA GLN A 124 -10.93 -1.54 1.56
C GLN A 124 -10.58 -2.47 0.38
N LYS A 125 -9.35 -2.40 -0.14
CA LYS A 125 -8.91 -3.32 -1.21
C LYS A 125 -8.89 -4.78 -0.78
N VAL A 126 -8.51 -5.07 0.46
CA VAL A 126 -8.59 -6.43 1.01
C VAL A 126 -10.05 -6.92 1.02
N ILE A 127 -10.98 -6.09 1.46
CA ILE A 127 -12.42 -6.41 1.46
C ILE A 127 -12.93 -6.65 0.03
N ASP A 128 -12.57 -5.79 -0.92
CA ASP A 128 -12.98 -5.91 -2.33
C ASP A 128 -12.46 -7.22 -2.95
N GLN A 129 -11.21 -7.57 -2.66
CA GLN A 129 -10.59 -8.83 -3.12
C GLN A 129 -11.28 -10.05 -2.51
N GLN A 130 -11.52 -10.06 -1.20
CA GLN A 130 -12.25 -11.14 -0.52
C GLN A 130 -13.64 -11.34 -1.14
N ASN A 131 -14.40 -10.26 -1.30
CA ASN A 131 -15.75 -10.27 -1.88
C ASN A 131 -15.74 -10.77 -3.34
N THR A 132 -14.73 -10.39 -4.13
CA THR A 132 -14.61 -10.83 -5.52
C THR A 132 -14.36 -12.33 -5.60
N LEU A 133 -13.45 -12.85 -4.76
CA LEU A 133 -13.12 -14.28 -4.71
C LEU A 133 -14.27 -15.12 -4.15
N GLU A 134 -14.98 -14.60 -3.14
CA GLU A 134 -16.20 -15.22 -2.60
C GLU A 134 -17.29 -15.34 -3.67
N LYS A 135 -17.55 -14.25 -4.42
CA LYS A 135 -18.54 -14.24 -5.52
C LYS A 135 -18.13 -15.11 -6.70
N ALA A 136 -16.83 -15.27 -6.94
CA ALA A 136 -16.30 -16.21 -7.92
C ALA A 136 -16.41 -17.68 -7.45
N GLY A 137 -16.90 -17.93 -6.23
CA GLY A 137 -17.09 -19.26 -5.67
C GLY A 137 -15.79 -19.93 -5.23
N VAL A 138 -14.72 -19.15 -4.99
CA VAL A 138 -13.43 -19.72 -4.58
C VAL A 138 -13.52 -20.18 -3.12
N PRO A 139 -13.35 -21.48 -2.82
CA PRO A 139 -13.48 -22.00 -1.47
C PRO A 139 -12.51 -21.35 -0.49
N GLY A 140 -13.01 -20.92 0.67
CA GLY A 140 -12.22 -20.34 1.76
C GLY A 140 -12.11 -18.82 1.75
N PHE A 141 -12.63 -18.17 0.71
CA PHE A 141 -12.73 -16.73 0.65
C PHE A 141 -14.13 -16.27 1.06
N TYR A 142 -14.14 -15.34 2.00
CA TYR A 142 -15.29 -14.62 2.53
C TYR A 142 -14.76 -13.36 3.22
N ILE A 143 -15.60 -12.35 3.40
CA ILE A 143 -15.19 -11.12 4.09
C ILE A 143 -14.90 -11.43 5.57
N THR A 144 -13.68 -11.17 6.01
CA THR A 144 -13.28 -11.36 7.41
C THR A 144 -12.14 -10.42 7.80
N THR A 145 -12.15 -9.99 9.06
CA THR A 145 -11.06 -9.23 9.71
C THR A 145 -10.33 -10.06 10.76
N ASN A 146 -10.69 -11.33 10.93
CA ASN A 146 -10.04 -12.21 11.89
C ASN A 146 -8.60 -12.51 11.44
N PRO A 147 -7.56 -12.19 12.23
CA PRO A 147 -6.16 -12.38 11.82
C PRO A 147 -5.79 -13.80 11.41
N LYS A 148 -6.41 -14.82 12.02
CA LYS A 148 -6.15 -16.22 11.69
C LYS A 148 -6.76 -16.60 10.34
N GLU A 149 -7.97 -16.13 10.08
CA GLU A 149 -8.67 -16.38 8.82
C GLU A 149 -8.04 -15.60 7.66
N LEU A 150 -7.59 -14.36 7.92
CA LEU A 150 -6.80 -13.58 6.97
C LEU A 150 -5.52 -14.33 6.59
N THR A 151 -4.80 -14.87 7.58
CA THR A 151 -3.59 -15.67 7.33
C THR A 151 -3.89 -16.90 6.48
N LEU A 152 -5.01 -17.57 6.76
CA LEU A 152 -5.48 -18.72 5.96
C LEU A 152 -5.75 -18.32 4.50
N GLN A 153 -6.54 -17.26 4.28
CA GLN A 153 -6.88 -16.78 2.95
C GLN A 153 -5.64 -16.35 2.16
N MET A 154 -4.66 -15.72 2.82
CA MET A 154 -3.38 -15.37 2.20
C MET A 154 -2.57 -16.61 1.78
N ASN A 155 -2.53 -17.64 2.62
CA ASN A 155 -1.85 -18.89 2.29
C ASN A 155 -2.55 -19.63 1.12
N LEU A 156 -3.88 -19.59 1.07
CA LEU A 156 -4.65 -20.15 -0.06
C LEU A 156 -4.36 -19.38 -1.35
N LEU A 157 -4.31 -18.05 -1.30
CA LEU A 157 -3.99 -17.22 -2.46
C LEU A 157 -2.58 -17.50 -2.99
N ASP A 158 -1.59 -17.63 -2.11
CA ASP A 158 -0.22 -18.00 -2.48
C ASP A 158 -0.14 -19.40 -3.11
N LEU A 159 -0.93 -20.36 -2.61
CA LEU A 159 -1.05 -21.68 -3.25
C LEU A 159 -1.62 -21.58 -4.68
N ILE A 160 -2.71 -20.84 -4.87
CA ILE A 160 -3.33 -20.62 -6.19
C ILE A 160 -2.31 -20.00 -7.16
N LEU A 161 -1.62 -18.95 -6.74
CA LEU A 161 -0.58 -18.29 -7.53
C LEU A 161 0.58 -19.24 -7.90
N LYS A 162 1.03 -20.09 -6.95
CA LYS A 162 2.07 -21.09 -7.21
C LYS A 162 1.62 -22.18 -8.20
N MET A 163 0.35 -22.58 -8.16
CA MET A 163 -0.21 -23.53 -9.12
C MET A 163 -0.26 -22.95 -10.54
N GLN A 164 -0.61 -21.66 -10.67
CA GLN A 164 -0.57 -20.93 -11.94
C GLN A 164 0.85 -20.86 -12.52
N GLN A 165 1.86 -20.57 -11.70
CA GLN A 165 3.25 -20.50 -12.17
C GLN A 165 3.77 -21.84 -12.69
N ARG A 166 3.36 -22.95 -12.05
CA ARG A 166 3.76 -24.31 -12.46
C ARG A 166 3.10 -24.74 -13.78
N SER A 167 1.83 -24.40 -13.99
CA SER A 167 1.13 -24.68 -15.25
C SER A 167 1.73 -23.88 -16.42
N ALA A 168 2.09 -22.61 -16.21
CA ALA A 168 2.79 -21.80 -17.21
C ALA A 168 4.16 -22.38 -17.63
N GLN A 169 4.89 -23.02 -16.72
CA GLN A 169 6.19 -23.65 -17.02
C GLN A 169 6.07 -25.00 -17.75
N SER A 170 4.95 -25.70 -17.60
CA SER A 170 4.71 -27.00 -18.24
C SER A 170 4.15 -26.88 -19.66
N GLY A 171 3.53 -25.75 -20.02
CA GLY A 171 3.12 -25.44 -21.40
C GLY A 171 4.23 -24.94 -22.33
N ASN A 172 5.46 -24.75 -21.81
CA ASN A 172 6.63 -24.29 -22.57
C ASN A 172 7.63 -25.41 -22.91
N ARG A 173 7.17 -26.68 -22.87
CA ARG A 173 7.93 -27.88 -23.26
C ARG A 173 7.26 -28.63 -24.39
#